data_AF-A0ABD4KUX8-F1
#
_entry.id   AF-A0ABD4KUX8-F1
#
_cell.length_a   1.000
_cell.length_b   1.000
_cell.length_c   1.000
_cell.angle_alpha   90.00
_cell.angle_beta   90.00
_cell.angle_gamma   90.00
#
_symmetry.space_group_name_H-M   'P 1'
#
loop_
_entity.id
_entity.type
_entity.pdbx_description
1 polymer ?
#
loop_
_entity_poly.entity_id
_entity_poly.type
_entity_poly.pdbx_seq_one_letter_code
_entity_poly.pdbx_strand_id
1 'polypeptide(L)'
;MEIKEINSTSSVSGQLNSLLIDCVESGASVGFLTPIDREEIESYWSGVESDLKSGKRRLFIAQDENAIIGAVQLSLCSKANG
;
A
#
# COMPACT_ATOMS: atom_id res chain seq x y z
N MET A 1 10.69 -5.73 -14.78
CA MET A 1 9.75 -4.85 -14.07
C MET A 1 8.42 -4.76 -14.80
N GLU A 2 7.33 -5.07 -14.11
CA GLU A 2 5.94 -4.95 -14.57
C GLU A 2 5.09 -4.16 -13.55
N ILE A 3 4.02 -3.52 -14.00
CA ILE A 3 3.03 -2.87 -13.12
C ILE A 3 1.72 -3.65 -13.23
N LYS A 4 1.11 -3.97 -12.09
CA LYS A 4 -0.20 -4.65 -12.04
C LYS A 4 -1.11 -4.07 -10.98
N GLU A 5 -2.40 -4.00 -11.31
CA GLU A 5 -3.46 -3.73 -10.34
C GLU A 5 -3.71 -4.98 -9.49
N ILE A 6 -3.81 -4.81 -8.18
CA ILE A 6 -4.25 -5.85 -7.26
C ILE A 6 -5.49 -5.40 -6.51
N ASN A 7 -6.40 -6.34 -6.25
CA ASN A 7 -7.67 -6.10 -5.56
C ASN A 7 -7.66 -6.59 -4.10
N SER A 8 -6.55 -7.18 -3.65
CA SER A 8 -6.31 -7.58 -2.26
C SER A 8 -4.82 -7.56 -1.97
N THR A 9 -4.47 -7.20 -0.73
CA THR A 9 -3.12 -7.21 -0.15
C THR A 9 -2.77 -8.53 0.52
N SER A 10 -3.75 -9.42 0.74
CA SER A 10 -3.58 -10.64 1.55
C SER A 10 -2.44 -11.56 1.10
N SER A 11 -2.20 -11.69 -0.22
CA SER A 11 -1.15 -12.53 -0.78
C SER A 11 0.24 -11.88 -0.79
N VAL A 12 0.33 -10.56 -0.55
CA VAL A 12 1.56 -9.76 -0.71
C VAL A 12 1.85 -8.84 0.47
N SER A 13 1.10 -8.96 1.57
CA SER A 13 1.17 -8.07 2.74
C SER A 13 2.58 -7.98 3.33
N GLY A 14 3.29 -9.10 3.41
CA GLY A 14 4.68 -9.13 3.89
C GLY A 14 5.61 -8.23 3.06
N GLN A 15 5.52 -8.30 1.73
CA GLN A 15 6.36 -7.47 0.85
C GLN A 15 5.96 -5.99 0.91
N LEU A 16 4.66 -5.70 1.01
CA LEU A 16 4.15 -4.34 1.17
C LEU A 16 4.58 -3.71 2.51
N ASN A 17 4.59 -4.48 3.60
CA ASN A 17 5.10 -4.06 4.90
C ASN A 17 6.59 -3.73 4.82
N SER A 18 7.40 -4.63 4.25
CA SER A 18 8.84 -4.42 4.09
C SER A 18 9.13 -3.18 3.24
N LEU A 19 8.42 -2.99 2.12
CA LEU A 19 8.58 -1.80 1.27
C LEU A 19 8.24 -0.50 2.02
N LEU A 20 7.15 -0.49 2.79
CA LEU A 20 6.74 0.69 3.57
C LEU A 20 7.77 1.04 4.65
N ILE A 21 8.25 0.03 5.39
CA ILE A 21 9.28 0.21 6.42
C ILE A 21 10.56 0.78 5.78
N ASP A 22 11.05 0.14 4.72
CA ASP A 22 12.26 0.56 4.01
C ASP A 22 12.17 2.02 3.53
N CYS A 23 11.03 2.41 2.97
CA CYS A 23 10.80 3.80 2.54
C CYS A 23 10.89 4.78 3.72
N VAL A 24 10.21 4.48 4.83
CA VAL A 24 10.13 5.39 5.99
C VAL A 24 11.45 5.46 6.74
N GLU A 25 12.14 4.33 6.91
CA GLU A 25 13.50 4.27 7.48
C GLU A 25 14.52 5.01 6.61
N SER A 26 14.32 5.02 5.29
CA SER A 26 15.08 5.82 4.33
C SER A 26 14.70 7.31 4.30
N GLY A 27 13.78 7.75 5.17
CA GLY A 27 13.39 9.15 5.33
C GLY A 27 12.18 9.60 4.49
N ALA A 28 11.41 8.67 3.91
CA ALA A 28 10.21 9.04 3.18
C ALA A 28 9.10 9.56 4.11
N SER A 29 8.55 10.72 3.80
CA SER A 29 7.41 11.32 4.51
C SER A 29 6.08 10.85 3.92
N VAL A 30 5.69 9.61 4.22
CA VAL A 30 4.45 8.98 3.71
C VAL A 30 3.37 8.77 4.78
N GLY A 31 3.43 9.56 5.86
CA GLY A 31 2.42 9.55 6.93
C GLY A 31 2.74 8.69 8.14
N PHE A 32 3.99 8.23 8.26
CA PHE A 32 4.49 7.45 9.40
C PHE A 32 5.73 8.12 10.01
N LEU A 33 6.02 7.79 11.27
CA LEU A 33 7.23 8.22 11.97
C LEU A 33 8.14 7.01 12.25
N THR A 34 9.44 7.23 12.21
CA THR A 34 10.43 6.21 12.61
C THR A 34 10.70 6.26 14.12
N PRO A 35 10.81 5.11 14.82
CA PRO A 35 10.55 3.76 14.33
C PRO A 35 9.04 3.51 14.19
N ILE A 36 8.64 2.80 13.14
CA ILE A 36 7.22 2.52 12.90
C ILE A 36 6.76 1.38 13.81
N ASP A 37 5.59 1.55 14.43
CA ASP A 37 4.94 0.48 15.19
C ASP A 37 4.35 -0.58 14.23
N ARG A 38 4.58 -1.85 14.56
CA ARG A 38 4.02 -2.97 13.81
C ARG A 38 2.50 -2.94 13.79
N GLU A 39 1.87 -2.60 14.91
CA GLU A 39 0.40 -2.50 14.99
C GLU A 39 -0.13 -1.39 14.06
N GLU A 40 0.61 -0.29 13.92
CA GLU A 40 0.25 0.82 13.03
C GLU A 40 0.29 0.38 11.56
N ILE A 41 1.32 -0.37 11.15
CA ILE A 41 1.44 -0.93 9.79
C ILE A 41 0.30 -1.91 9.51
N GLU A 42 0.03 -2.83 10.43
CA GLU A 42 -1.02 -3.83 10.28
C GLU A 42 -2.41 -3.17 10.18
N SER A 43 -2.66 -2.15 11.00
CA SER A 43 -3.87 -1.35 10.95
C SER A 43 -4.01 -0.60 9.62
N TYR A 44 -2.93 0.02 9.15
CA TYR A 44 -2.90 0.73 7.87
C TYR A 44 -3.28 -0.18 6.70
N TRP A 45 -2.62 -1.33 6.56
CA TRP A 45 -2.90 -2.24 5.45
C TRP A 45 -4.27 -2.90 5.56
N SER A 46 -4.77 -3.12 6.78
CA SER A 46 -6.15 -3.58 7.00
C SER A 46 -7.18 -2.55 6.51
N GLY A 47 -6.92 -1.26 6.72
CA GLY A 47 -7.73 -0.17 6.16
C GLY A 47 -7.68 -0.14 4.63
N VAL A 48 -6.48 -0.27 4.05
CA VAL A 48 -6.31 -0.36 2.59
C VAL A 48 -7.09 -1.55 2.02
N GLU A 49 -6.99 -2.73 2.63
CA GLU A 49 -7.72 -3.94 2.21
C GLU A 49 -9.25 -3.72 2.21
N SER A 50 -9.77 -3.04 3.23
CA SER A 50 -11.18 -2.69 3.33
C SER A 50 -11.62 -1.73 2.21
N ASP A 51 -10.79 -0.72 1.91
CA ASP A 51 -11.04 0.23 0.82
C ASP A 51 -10.99 -0.44 -0.56
N LEU A 52 -10.08 -1.40 -0.77
CA LEU A 52 -10.00 -2.19 -1.99
C LEU A 52 -11.27 -3.03 -2.19
N LYS A 53 -11.71 -3.75 -1.16
CA LYS A 53 -12.93 -4.58 -1.20
C LYS A 53 -14.19 -3.75 -1.43
N SER A 54 -14.26 -2.56 -0.86
CA SER A 54 -15.39 -1.65 -1.05
C SER A 54 -15.32 -0.84 -2.35
N GLY A 55 -14.27 -0.99 -3.15
CA GLY A 55 -14.08 -0.28 -4.41
C GLY A 55 -13.82 1.23 -4.24
N LYS A 56 -13.44 1.67 -3.03
CA LYS A 56 -13.08 3.07 -2.74
C LYS A 56 -11.64 3.39 -3.11
N ARG A 57 -10.81 2.36 -3.26
CA ARG A 57 -9.39 2.50 -3.59
C ARG A 57 -9.00 1.49 -4.66
N ARG A 58 -7.99 1.85 -5.45
CA ARG A 58 -7.26 0.96 -6.35
C ARG A 58 -5.82 0.88 -5.84
N LEU A 59 -5.18 -0.28 -5.96
CA LEU A 59 -3.79 -0.48 -5.60
C LEU A 59 -3.05 -1.07 -6.79
N PHE A 60 -1.95 -0.42 -7.15
CA PHE A 60 -1.03 -0.88 -8.18
C PHE A 60 0.31 -1.20 -7.51
N ILE A 61 0.94 -2.28 -7.95
CA ILE A 61 2.29 -2.65 -7.52
C ILE A 61 3.21 -2.67 -8.73
N ALA A 62 4.41 -2.15 -8.55
CA ALA A 62 5.53 -2.38 -9.45
C ALA A 62 6.28 -3.61 -8.93
N GLN A 63 6.35 -4.65 -9.75
CA GLN A 63 7.02 -5.89 -9.42
C GLN A 63 8.19 -6.10 -10.38
N ASP A 64 9.36 -6.40 -9.82
CA ASP A 64 10.50 -6.89 -10.58
C ASP A 64 10.79 -8.33 -10.16
N GLU A 65 10.75 -9.24 -11.13
CA GLU A 65 10.72 -10.68 -10.89
C GLU A 65 9.63 -11.08 -9.88
N ASN A 66 10.00 -11.44 -8.65
CA ASN A 66 9.09 -11.83 -7.58
C ASN A 66 9.02 -10.82 -6.42
N ALA A 67 9.71 -9.68 -6.56
CA ALA A 67 9.82 -8.65 -5.54
C ALA A 67 8.97 -7.42 -5.90
N ILE A 68 8.14 -6.97 -4.96
CA ILE A 68 7.44 -5.69 -5.06
C ILE A 68 8.44 -4.59 -4.71
N ILE A 69 8.72 -3.73 -5.68
CA ILE A 69 9.67 -2.62 -5.57
C ILE A 69 8.98 -1.26 -5.51
N GLY A 70 7.65 -1.23 -5.59
CA GLY A 70 6.88 0.00 -5.52
C GLY A 70 5.38 -0.26 -5.39
N ALA A 71 4.67 0.67 -4.79
CA ALA A 71 3.21 0.63 -4.67
C ALA A 71 2.60 2.02 -4.87
N VAL A 72 1.47 2.09 -5.57
CA VAL A 72 0.69 3.31 -5.77
C VAL A 72 -0.76 3.03 -5.40
N GLN A 73 -1.33 3.88 -4.56
CA GLN A 73 -2.73 3.82 -4.16
C GLN A 73 -3.49 4.98 -4.78
N LEU A 74 -4.63 4.68 -5.40
CA LEU A 74 -5.54 5.69 -5.94
C LEU A 74 -6.84 5.64 -5.14
N SER A 75 -7.09 6.70 -4.35
CA SER A 75 -8.37 6.90 -3.67
C SER A 75 -9.39 7.46 -4.66
N LEU A 76 -10.53 6.78 -4.82
CA LEU A 76 -11.56 7.16 -5.77
C LEU A 76 -12.53 8.13 -5.09
N CYS A 77 -12.69 9.32 -5.67
CA CYS A 77 -13.65 10.29 -5.18
C CYS A 77 -15.08 9.81 -5.46
N SER A 78 -15.94 9.82 -4.43
CA SER A 78 -17.36 9.47 -4.54
C SER A 78 -18.28 10.67 -4.77
N LYS A 79 -17.73 11.89 -4.79
CA LYS A 79 -18.51 13.11 -5.01
C LYS A 79 -18.90 13.24 -6.48
N ALA A 80 -20.07 13.82 -6.73
CA ALA A 80 -20.63 13.97 -8.07
C ALA A 80 -19.74 14.75 -9.05
N ASN A 81 -18.89 15.66 -8.57
CA ASN A 81 -18.05 16.54 -9.40
C ASN A 81 -16.54 16.43 -9.10
N GLY A 82 -16.12 15.40 -8.37
CA GLY A 82 -14.74 15.29 -7.88
C GLY A 82 -14.46 16.14 -6.65
#